data_AF-A0A3S5A628-F1
#
_entry.id   AF-A0A3S5A628-F1
#
_cell.length_a   1.000
_cell.length_b   1.000
_cell.length_c   1.000
_cell.angle_alpha   90.00
_cell.angle_beta   90.00
_cell.angle_gamma   90.00
#
_symmetry.space_group_name_H-M   'P 1'
#
loop_
_entity.id
_entity.type
_entity.pdbx_description
1 polymer ?
#
loop_
_entity_poly.entity_id
_entity_poly.type
_entity_poly.pdbx_seq_one_letter_code
_entity_poly.pdbx_strand_id
1 'polypeptide(L)'
;MPCNIKKNRLANVLPYESTRVALQPIRGVEGSDYINASYVDGYRSRCAYIATQGPLPKTVEDFWRMIWEQNSTIIVMLTKLREAGMVSRQQAHIQCLCNFIVKFSNNRI
;
A
#
# COMPACT_ATOMS: atom_id res chain seq x y z
N MET A 1 1.18 15.35 -5.95
CA MET A 1 2.35 15.98 -6.63
C MET A 1 2.67 15.23 -7.92
N PRO A 2 3.16 15.92 -8.98
CA PRO A 2 3.47 15.30 -10.28
C PRO A 2 4.47 14.14 -10.20
N CYS A 3 5.45 14.23 -9.29
CA CYS A 3 6.46 13.17 -9.05
C CYS A 3 5.86 11.82 -8.62
N ASN A 4 4.69 11.83 -7.97
CA ASN A 4 4.05 10.63 -7.40
C ASN A 4 3.06 9.95 -8.35
N ILE A 5 2.71 10.56 -9.49
CA ILE A 5 1.73 10.00 -10.45
C ILE A 5 2.14 8.59 -10.88
N LYS A 6 3.44 8.42 -11.15
CA LYS A 6 4.00 7.14 -11.55
C LYS A 6 3.86 6.09 -10.43
N LYS A 7 3.89 6.46 -9.15
CA LYS A 7 3.83 5.50 -8.03
C LYS A 7 2.45 4.83 -7.86
N ASN A 8 1.43 5.27 -8.59
CA ASN A 8 0.08 4.71 -8.56
C ASN A 8 -0.12 3.67 -9.68
N ARG A 9 -0.74 2.54 -9.33
CA ARG A 9 -1.14 1.53 -10.31
C ARG A 9 -2.33 2.00 -11.15
N LEU A 10 -3.27 2.70 -10.52
CA LEU A 10 -4.46 3.27 -11.13
C LEU A 10 -4.55 4.74 -10.77
N ALA A 11 -4.74 5.60 -11.77
CA ALA A 11 -4.73 7.05 -11.58
C ALA A 11 -5.93 7.57 -10.77
N ASN A 12 -7.04 6.81 -10.76
CA ASN A 12 -8.28 7.12 -10.07
C ASN A 12 -8.39 6.50 -8.66
N VAL A 13 -7.39 5.73 -8.23
CA VAL A 13 -7.36 5.12 -6.89
C VAL A 13 -6.20 5.72 -6.12
N LEU A 14 -6.50 6.75 -5.35
CA LEU A 14 -5.52 7.52 -4.58
C LEU A 14 -5.87 7.46 -3.09
N PRO A 15 -4.86 7.42 -2.20
CA PRO A 15 -5.11 7.50 -0.77
C PRO A 15 -5.62 8.90 -0.39
N TYR A 16 -6.52 8.97 0.58
CA TYR A 16 -6.90 10.25 1.19
C TYR A 16 -5.75 10.79 2.02
N GLU A 17 -5.49 12.10 1.96
CA GLU A 17 -4.36 12.71 2.68
C GLU A 17 -4.46 12.50 4.19
N SER A 18 -5.66 12.53 4.76
CA SER A 18 -5.91 12.34 6.19
C SER A 18 -5.59 10.95 6.72
N THR A 19 -5.61 9.93 5.85
CA THR A 19 -5.36 8.53 6.24
C THR A 19 -4.15 7.94 5.53
N ARG A 20 -3.43 8.71 4.72
CA ARG A 20 -2.30 8.24 3.93
C ARG A 20 -1.17 7.78 4.86
N VAL A 21 -0.54 6.67 4.51
CA VAL A 21 0.72 6.27 5.15
C VAL A 21 1.84 7.13 4.58
N ALA A 22 2.53 7.87 5.44
CA ALA A 22 3.70 8.66 5.08
C ALA A 22 4.98 7.91 5.48
N LEU A 23 5.89 7.76 4.53
CA LEU A 23 7.23 7.22 4.78
C LEU A 23 8.14 8.33 5.31
N GLN A 24 9.21 7.94 6.00
CA GLN A 24 10.26 8.88 6.37
C GLN A 24 10.85 9.52 5.11
N PRO A 25 10.87 10.86 4.98
CA PRO A 25 11.38 11.53 3.81
C PRO A 25 12.89 11.34 3.70
N ILE A 26 13.36 10.97 2.50
CA ILE A 26 14.78 10.86 2.19
C ILE A 26 15.27 12.23 1.73
N ARG A 27 16.32 12.75 2.38
CA ARG A 27 16.89 14.07 2.06
C ARG A 27 17.31 14.12 0.59
N GLY A 28 16.88 15.16 -0.11
CA GLY A 28 17.20 15.38 -1.52
C GLY A 28 16.35 14.58 -2.52
N VAL A 29 15.39 13.77 -2.06
CA VAL A 29 14.50 12.99 -2.94
C VAL A 29 13.05 13.46 -2.77
N GLU A 30 12.55 14.19 -3.76
CA GLU A 30 11.17 14.67 -3.77
C GLU A 30 10.16 13.51 -3.89
N GLY A 31 9.08 13.56 -3.11
CA GLY A 31 8.04 12.51 -3.09
C GLY A 31 8.51 11.18 -2.50
N SER A 32 9.65 11.16 -1.79
CA SER A 32 10.16 9.98 -1.09
C SER A 32 9.30 9.56 0.12
N ASP A 33 8.45 10.45 0.62
CA ASP A 33 7.48 10.17 1.69
C ASP A 33 6.22 9.44 1.18
N TYR A 34 6.04 9.36 -0.14
CA TYR A 34 4.80 8.90 -0.74
C TYR A 34 4.81 7.40 -1.06
N ILE A 35 3.77 6.73 -0.57
CA ILE A 35 3.32 5.42 -1.00
C ILE A 35 1.78 5.44 -1.13
N ASN A 36 1.24 4.70 -2.10
CA ASN A 36 -0.22 4.54 -2.25
C ASN A 36 -0.74 3.50 -1.26
N ALA A 37 -0.85 3.95 -0.01
CA ALA A 37 -1.35 3.18 1.11
C ALA A 37 -2.13 4.09 2.07
N SER A 38 -3.10 3.53 2.78
CA SER A 38 -3.90 4.22 3.79
C SER A 38 -4.10 3.37 5.04
N TYR A 39 -4.13 4.02 6.20
CA TYR A 39 -4.57 3.41 7.43
C TYR A 39 -6.07 3.11 7.37
N VAL A 40 -6.43 1.94 7.88
CA VAL A 40 -7.82 1.49 7.99
C VAL A 40 -8.07 1.09 9.44
N ASP A 41 -9.18 1.59 9.98
CA ASP A 41 -9.60 1.24 11.33
C ASP A 41 -10.06 -0.21 11.40
N GLY A 42 -9.66 -0.88 12.47
CA GLY A 42 -10.21 -2.16 12.85
C GLY A 42 -11.38 -2.00 13.81
N TYR A 43 -12.08 -3.10 14.07
CA TYR A 43 -13.26 -3.12 14.94
C TYR A 43 -13.03 -2.52 16.34
N ARG A 44 -11.82 -2.69 16.92
CA ARG A 44 -11.47 -2.22 18.27
C ARG A 44 -10.26 -1.28 18.33
N SER A 45 -9.63 -0.99 17.20
CA SER A 45 -8.39 -0.19 17.16
C SER A 45 -8.40 0.68 15.94
N ARG A 46 -8.11 1.97 16.13
CA ARG A 46 -7.81 2.85 15.01
C ARG A 46 -6.51 2.45 14.34
N CYS A 47 -6.39 2.73 13.04
CA CYS A 47 -5.20 2.43 12.23
C CYS A 47 -4.70 0.98 12.38
N ALA A 48 -5.60 0.02 12.59
CA ALA A 48 -5.25 -1.38 12.86
C ALA A 48 -4.67 -2.09 11.64
N TYR A 49 -4.93 -1.54 10.46
CA TYR A 49 -4.54 -2.11 9.18
C TYR A 49 -3.97 -1.03 8.27
N ILE A 50 -3.12 -1.44 7.33
CA ILE A 50 -2.77 -0.63 6.17
C ILE A 50 -3.34 -1.32 4.93
N ALA A 51 -4.20 -0.62 4.20
CA ALA A 51 -4.62 -1.00 2.86
C ALA A 51 -3.67 -0.36 1.83
N THR A 52 -3.08 -1.17 0.96
CA THR A 52 -2.16 -0.69 -0.08
C THR A 52 -2.45 -1.37 -1.42
N GLN A 53 -2.08 -0.67 -2.51
CA GLN A 53 -2.00 -1.31 -3.81
C GLN A 53 -0.89 -2.39 -3.81
N GLY A 54 -0.99 -3.35 -4.74
CA GLY A 54 0.11 -4.28 -4.98
C GLY A 54 1.34 -3.55 -5.51
N PRO A 55 2.55 -3.81 -4.95
CA PRO A 55 3.75 -3.08 -5.31
C PRO A 55 4.04 -3.17 -6.81
N LEU A 56 4.43 -2.04 -7.39
CA LEU A 56 4.93 -1.94 -8.76
C LEU A 56 6.44 -2.20 -8.75
N PRO A 57 7.06 -2.57 -9.89
CA PRO A 57 8.52 -2.77 -9.96
C PRO A 57 9.35 -1.61 -9.38
N LYS A 58 8.86 -0.39 -9.50
CA LYS A 58 9.50 0.84 -8.99
C LYS A 58 9.09 1.26 -7.57
N THR A 59 8.17 0.54 -6.93
CA THR A 59 7.69 0.83 -5.57
C THR A 59 7.85 -0.37 -4.63
N VAL A 60 8.60 -1.40 -5.05
CA VAL A 60 8.90 -2.58 -4.20
C VAL A 60 9.70 -2.16 -2.97
N GLU A 61 10.69 -1.28 -3.16
CA GLU A 61 11.51 -0.75 -2.07
C GLU A 61 10.68 0.10 -1.10
N ASP A 62 9.88 1.03 -1.62
CA ASP A 62 8.94 1.83 -0.83
C ASP A 62 7.98 0.95 -0.01
N PHE A 63 7.53 -0.19 -0.58
CA PHE A 63 6.65 -1.15 0.10
C PHE A 63 7.33 -1.84 1.27
N TRP A 64 8.57 -2.34 1.10
CA TRP A 64 9.31 -2.96 2.19
C TRP A 64 9.71 -1.95 3.27
N ARG A 65 10.06 -0.72 2.85
CA ARG A 65 10.32 0.38 3.76
C ARG A 65 9.10 0.72 4.59
N MET A 66 7.91 0.75 4.00
CA MET A 66 6.65 0.90 4.72
C MET A 66 6.49 -0.19 5.79
N ILE A 67 6.68 -1.47 5.44
CA ILE A 67 6.54 -2.59 6.39
C ILE A 67 7.49 -2.44 7.58
N TRP A 68 8.74 -2.07 7.30
CA TRP A 68 9.77 -1.85 8.32
C TRP A 68 9.43 -0.66 9.23
N GLU A 69 9.17 0.52 8.66
CA GLU A 69 8.87 1.75 9.42
C GLU A 69 7.59 1.62 10.26
N GLN A 70 6.62 0.85 9.76
CA GLN A 70 5.35 0.61 10.42
C GLN A 70 5.40 -0.60 11.37
N ASN A 71 6.56 -1.27 11.55
CA ASN A 71 6.69 -2.45 12.40
C ASN A 71 5.60 -3.52 12.16
N SER A 72 5.29 -3.74 10.89
CA SER A 72 4.26 -4.69 10.48
C SER A 72 4.84 -6.09 10.34
N THR A 73 4.17 -7.10 10.88
CA THR A 73 4.67 -8.49 10.89
C THR A 73 3.84 -9.42 10.02
N ILE A 74 2.64 -9.03 9.61
CA ILE A 74 1.72 -9.86 8.84
C ILE A 74 1.33 -9.12 7.57
N ILE A 75 1.55 -9.76 6.43
CA ILE A 75 1.14 -9.29 5.11
C ILE A 75 0.07 -10.26 4.59
N VAL A 76 -1.13 -9.75 4.34
CA VAL A 76 -2.23 -10.51 3.75
C VAL A 76 -2.42 -10.05 2.31
N MET A 77 -2.19 -10.97 1.37
CA MET A 77 -2.45 -10.77 -0.06
C MET A 77 -3.81 -11.36 -0.42
N LEU A 78 -4.72 -10.53 -0.93
CA LEU A 78 -6.09 -10.95 -1.24
C LEU A 78 -6.29 -11.36 -2.71
N THR A 79 -5.24 -11.30 -3.54
CA THR A 79 -5.29 -11.63 -4.96
C THR A 79 -4.37 -12.77 -5.32
N LYS A 80 -4.77 -13.56 -6.33
CA LYS A 80 -3.90 -14.58 -6.94
C LYS A 80 -2.89 -13.91 -7.85
N LEU A 81 -1.66 -14.45 -7.91
CA LEU A 81 -0.60 -13.98 -8.82
C LEU A 81 -0.97 -14.16 -10.31
N ARG A 82 -1.83 -15.15 -10.60
CA ARG A 82 -2.42 -15.41 -11.91
C ARG A 82 -3.89 -15.75 -11.74
N GLU A 83 -4.75 -14.97 -12.39
CA GLU A 83 -6.11 -15.37 -12.71
C GLU A 83 -6.07 -15.89 -14.15
N ALA A 84 -6.26 -17.21 -14.30
CA ALA A 84 -6.48 -17.94 -15.55
C ALA A 84 -5.98 -17.27 -16.87
N GLY A 85 -4.68 -17.34 -17.13
CA GLY A 85 -4.11 -17.13 -18.48
C GLY A 85 -3.89 -15.69 -18.94
N MET A 86 -4.45 -14.68 -18.25
CA MET A 86 -4.10 -13.29 -18.50
C MET A 86 -3.07 -12.82 -17.48
N VAL A 87 -1.89 -12.39 -17.96
CA VAL A 87 -0.99 -11.57 -17.14
C VAL A 87 -1.79 -10.36 -16.72
N SER A 88 -2.06 -10.22 -15.42
CA SER A 88 -2.97 -9.23 -14.84
C SER A 88 -2.58 -7.81 -15.24
N ARG A 89 -3.12 -7.36 -16.38
CA ARG A 89 -3.12 -5.96 -16.83
C ARG A 89 -4.54 -5.43 -17.05
N GLN A 90 -5.59 -6.27 -17.09
CA GLN A 90 -6.92 -5.83 -17.55
C GLN A 90 -8.17 -6.47 -16.89
N GLN A 91 -8.14 -6.99 -15.66
CA GLN A 91 -9.42 -7.31 -14.98
C GLN A 91 -10.06 -6.05 -14.38
N ALA A 92 -10.46 -5.13 -15.27
CA ALA A 92 -11.22 -3.93 -14.98
C ALA A 92 -12.70 -4.32 -14.76
N HIS A 93 -13.15 -4.44 -13.50
CA HIS A 93 -14.40 -3.81 -13.03
C HIS A 93 -14.79 -4.15 -11.57
N ILE A 94 -14.31 -5.21 -10.91
CA ILE A 94 -14.67 -5.50 -9.50
C ILE A 94 -13.50 -6.10 -8.72
N GLN A 95 -12.39 -5.38 -8.59
CA GLN A 95 -11.25 -5.85 -7.77
C GLN A 95 -10.42 -4.72 -7.13
N CYS A 96 -10.97 -3.51 -7.09
CA CYS A 96 -10.13 -2.32 -7.12
C CYS A 96 -9.76 -1.69 -5.78
N LEU A 97 -10.06 -2.30 -4.61
CA LEU A 97 -9.88 -1.56 -3.35
C LEU A 97 -8.87 -2.11 -2.34
N CYS A 98 -8.51 -3.40 -2.27
CA CYS A 98 -7.55 -3.83 -1.23
C CYS A 98 -6.73 -5.04 -1.72
N ASN A 99 -5.65 -4.81 -2.46
CA ASN A 99 -4.83 -5.95 -2.90
C ASN A 99 -3.77 -6.38 -1.88
N PHE A 100 -3.53 -5.57 -0.84
CA PHE A 100 -2.78 -5.99 0.34
C PHE A 100 -3.36 -5.33 1.59
N ILE A 101 -3.62 -6.14 2.61
CA ILE A 101 -3.87 -5.67 3.98
C ILE A 101 -2.65 -6.05 4.79
N VAL A 102 -1.92 -5.05 5.28
CA VAL A 102 -0.83 -5.26 6.22
C VAL A 102 -1.40 -5.09 7.63
N LYS A 103 -1.20 -6.10 8.48
CA LYS A 103 -1.63 -6.10 9.88
C LYS A 103 -0.40 -5.89 10.77
N PHE A 104 -0.53 -4.94 11.68
CA PHE A 104 0.42 -4.73 12.76
C PHE A 104 0.25 -5.85 13.80
N SER A 105 1.33 -6.57 14.14
CA SER A 105 1.31 -7.36 15.37
C SER A 105 1.66 -6.43 16.52
N ASN A 106 0.69 -6.15 17.38
CA ASN A 106 0.97 -5.71 18.73
C ASN A 106 1.55 -6.92 19.49
N ASN A 107 2.83 -7.20 19.32
CA ASN A 107 3.60 -7.86 20.37
C ASN A 107 3.90 -6.81 21.44
N ARG A 108 2.90 -6.49 22.25
CA ARG A 108 3.15 -6.16 23.65
C ARG A 108 2.87 -7.44 24.42
N ILE A 109 3.96 -8.00 24.94
CA ILE A 109 3.99 -9.01 26.00
C ILE A 109 3.15 -8.49 27.18
#